data_AF-A0A4U1JKM1-F1
#
_entry.id   AF-A0A4U1JKM1-F1
#
_cell.length_a   1.000
_cell.length_b   1.000
_cell.length_c   1.000
_cell.angle_alpha   90.00
_cell.angle_beta   90.00
_cell.angle_gamma   90.00
#
_symmetry.space_group_name_H-M   'P 1'
#
loop_
_entity.id
_entity.type
_entity.pdbx_description
1 polymer ?
#
loop_
_entity_poly.entity_id
_entity_poly.type
_entity_poly.pdbx_seq_one_letter_code
_entity_poly.pdbx_strand_id
1 'polypeptide(L)'
;MTALPRQTKILLAALVPLVFGLEAGCAEGTDAPLPPTTSASSSASSSSGAGGGGAGGAGGGEVVPEPDAPPVLTIVNGVNDHEAIRLCFVPYPDGGDPAPYPADPAGLAFAAAARVDPAMLLPADEDVYLYVIAGDLTKTKDLGCATLTEGNTPAGVVVAPVAVIPASAFVAKRSLLLVPTGCVGGPGHTDPLEREACGPTYSANAPNPGLLAAAMSRVTAEGHLSLQAAHAAQPMPSVDVRLVPGTEGGMPQQVAPSLTAGAVGPFPPFRQVARFELGSIAQTEILTFVPGQFVKTSASPLDAALARGGLTQADFEDGRAFTFVAVGAQPGIAAGAFWHALTWTVVRSDP
;
A
#
# COMPACT_ATOMS: atom_id res chain seq x y z
N MET A 1 -22.29 -50.22 38.39
CA MET A 1 -21.22 -51.16 38.00
C MET A 1 -20.83 -50.83 36.57
N THR A 2 -19.50 -50.83 36.30
CA THR A 2 -18.83 -50.88 34.98
C THR A 2 -19.04 -49.70 34.01
N ALA A 3 -18.05 -49.11 33.34
CA ALA A 3 -16.58 -49.17 33.39
C ALA A 3 -16.06 -47.99 32.53
N LEU A 4 -15.01 -47.29 32.98
CA LEU A 4 -14.29 -46.25 32.23
C LEU A 4 -13.35 -46.88 31.17
N PRO A 5 -13.21 -46.31 29.95
CA PRO A 5 -12.16 -46.70 29.04
C PRO A 5 -10.85 -45.91 29.24
N ARG A 6 -9.76 -46.66 29.05
CA ARG A 6 -8.34 -46.40 29.26
C ARG A 6 -7.78 -45.20 28.50
N GLN A 7 -6.95 -44.41 29.20
CA GLN A 7 -5.98 -43.50 28.61
C GLN A 7 -4.82 -44.28 27.97
N THR A 8 -4.56 -44.03 26.69
CA THR A 8 -3.37 -44.51 25.99
C THR A 8 -2.30 -43.41 26.05
N LYS A 9 -1.24 -43.64 26.81
CA LYS A 9 -0.04 -42.80 26.84
C LYS A 9 0.80 -43.09 25.60
N ILE A 10 1.00 -42.09 24.74
CA ILE A 10 1.98 -42.13 23.65
C ILE A 10 3.25 -41.45 24.17
N LEU A 11 4.33 -42.22 24.34
CA LEU A 11 5.69 -41.70 24.49
C LEU A 11 6.16 -41.23 23.12
N LEU A 12 6.48 -39.94 22.97
CA LEU A 12 7.32 -39.45 21.88
C LEU A 12 8.75 -39.31 22.40
N ALA A 13 9.67 -40.05 21.78
CA ALA A 13 11.09 -39.99 22.03
C ALA A 13 11.68 -38.70 21.46
N ALA A 14 12.48 -38.02 22.28
CA ALA A 14 13.29 -36.87 21.91
C ALA A 14 14.45 -37.31 21.00
N LEU A 15 14.55 -36.71 19.81
CA LEU A 15 15.72 -36.80 18.95
C LEU A 15 16.50 -35.48 19.09
N VAL A 16 17.67 -35.56 19.70
CA VAL A 16 18.67 -34.49 19.82
C VAL A 16 19.58 -34.54 18.60
N PRO A 17 19.68 -33.49 17.77
CA PRO A 17 20.77 -33.39 16.82
C PRO A 17 22.03 -32.84 17.48
N LEU A 18 23.11 -33.61 17.35
CA LEU A 18 24.51 -33.25 17.59
C LEU A 18 24.91 -32.08 16.68
N VAL A 19 25.41 -30.97 17.25
CA VAL A 19 26.07 -29.89 16.50
C VAL A 19 27.58 -30.04 16.70
N PHE A 20 28.29 -30.25 15.59
CA PHE A 20 29.75 -30.23 15.51
C PHE A 20 30.26 -28.78 15.57
N GLY A 21 31.13 -28.50 16.53
CA GLY A 21 31.89 -27.26 16.62
C GLY A 21 33.06 -27.26 15.63
N LEU A 22 33.21 -26.15 14.92
CA LEU A 22 34.41 -25.79 14.17
C LEU A 22 34.90 -24.46 14.73
N GLU A 23 36.00 -24.53 15.47
CA GLU A 23 36.77 -23.39 15.94
C GLU A 23 37.58 -22.83 14.77
N ALA A 24 37.38 -21.54 14.47
CA ALA A 24 38.30 -20.74 13.69
C ALA A 24 38.57 -19.47 14.50
N GLY A 25 39.78 -19.38 15.06
CA GLY A 25 40.25 -18.22 15.78
C GLY A 25 40.58 -17.05 14.85
N CYS A 26 40.23 -15.85 15.29
CA CYS A 26 40.83 -14.61 14.82
C CYS A 26 41.21 -13.75 16.04
N ALA A 27 42.37 -13.11 15.89
CA ALA A 27 43.19 -12.52 16.92
C ALA A 27 42.62 -11.24 17.56
N GLU A 28 43.08 -11.00 18.79
CA GLU A 28 43.03 -9.72 19.51
C GLU A 28 43.64 -8.57 18.70
N GLY A 29 43.03 -7.38 18.78
CA GLY A 29 43.62 -6.17 18.23
C GLY A 29 42.75 -4.91 18.32
N THR A 30 43.03 -4.12 19.36
CA THR A 30 42.91 -2.66 19.48
C THR A 30 41.54 -2.01 19.71
N ASP A 31 41.42 -1.44 20.91
CA ASP A 31 40.43 -0.49 21.39
C ASP A 31 40.41 0.81 20.59
N ALA A 32 39.23 1.17 20.07
CA ALA A 32 38.82 2.55 19.81
C ALA A 32 37.28 2.64 19.92
N PRO A 33 36.72 3.70 20.55
CA PRO A 33 35.29 3.81 20.77
C PRO A 33 34.58 4.26 19.49
N LEU A 34 33.73 3.40 18.94
CA LEU A 34 32.85 3.73 17.82
C LEU A 34 31.47 4.24 18.32
N PRO A 35 30.86 5.23 17.63
CA PRO A 35 29.56 5.81 17.96
C PRO A 35 28.39 4.83 17.75
N PRO A 36 27.18 5.12 18.29
CA PRO A 36 26.08 4.17 18.37
C PRO A 36 25.60 3.69 17.00
N THR A 37 25.46 2.37 16.88
CA THR A 37 24.92 1.65 15.74
C THR A 37 23.40 1.82 15.64
N THR A 38 22.95 2.68 14.73
CA THR A 38 21.58 2.65 14.19
C THR A 38 21.49 1.57 13.10
N SER A 39 21.01 0.40 13.48
CA SER A 39 20.77 -0.73 12.57
C SER A 39 19.27 -0.93 12.37
N ALA A 40 18.71 -0.20 11.42
CA ALA A 40 17.50 -0.57 10.69
C ALA A 40 17.59 0.06 9.30
N SER A 41 18.40 -0.56 8.43
CA SER A 41 18.45 -0.22 7.02
C SER A 41 17.20 -0.77 6.33
N SER A 42 16.08 -0.07 6.47
CA SER A 42 14.99 -0.15 5.51
C SER A 42 15.50 0.48 4.21
N SER A 43 16.01 -0.36 3.31
CA SER A 43 16.38 0.03 1.96
C SER A 43 15.11 0.49 1.23
N ALA A 44 14.78 1.78 1.34
CA ALA A 44 13.95 2.47 0.39
C ALA A 44 14.67 2.41 -0.94
N SER A 45 14.33 1.40 -1.72
CA SER A 45 14.81 1.23 -3.08
C SER A 45 14.10 2.31 -3.90
N SER A 46 14.64 3.53 -3.90
CA SER A 46 14.25 4.56 -4.86
C SER A 46 14.78 4.16 -6.24
N SER A 47 14.18 3.12 -6.82
CA SER A 47 14.37 2.79 -8.22
C SER A 47 13.55 3.78 -9.04
N SER A 48 14.15 4.94 -9.31
CA SER A 48 13.75 5.83 -10.40
C SER A 48 14.06 5.23 -11.79
N GLY A 49 14.16 3.90 -11.88
CA GLY A 49 14.22 3.15 -13.11
C GLY A 49 12.85 2.52 -13.34
N ALA A 50 12.16 3.01 -14.35
CA ALA A 50 11.13 2.25 -15.04
C ALA A 50 11.74 0.97 -15.62
N GLY A 51 11.91 -0.06 -14.81
CA GLY A 51 12.11 -1.44 -15.25
C GLY A 51 10.70 -2.04 -15.37
N GLY A 52 10.11 -2.17 -16.56
CA GLY A 52 10.73 -2.80 -17.72
C GLY A 52 10.70 -4.32 -17.54
N GLY A 53 9.50 -4.88 -17.36
CA GLY A 53 9.30 -6.33 -17.16
C GLY A 53 7.90 -6.81 -17.50
N GLY A 54 7.13 -6.04 -18.27
CA GLY A 54 5.89 -6.51 -18.88
C GLY A 54 6.20 -7.03 -20.28
N ALA A 55 6.40 -8.33 -20.44
CA ALA A 55 6.48 -8.96 -21.75
C ALA A 55 5.09 -8.91 -22.41
N GLY A 56 4.95 -8.16 -23.51
CA GLY A 56 3.84 -8.36 -24.45
C GLY A 56 3.26 -7.07 -25.04
N GLY A 57 3.66 -6.76 -26.27
CA GLY A 57 2.99 -5.76 -27.09
C GLY A 57 3.89 -5.12 -28.14
N ALA A 58 4.31 -5.88 -29.15
CA ALA A 58 4.93 -5.34 -30.35
C ALA A 58 3.89 -4.56 -31.17
N GLY A 59 3.52 -3.37 -30.71
CA GLY A 59 2.78 -2.38 -31.48
C GLY A 59 3.58 -1.08 -31.38
N GLY A 60 3.99 -0.53 -32.53
CA GLY A 60 4.62 0.79 -32.61
C GLY A 60 3.62 1.90 -32.27
N GLY A 61 3.08 1.85 -31.05
CA GLY A 61 2.16 2.84 -30.51
C GLY A 61 2.90 4.15 -30.36
N GLU A 62 2.26 5.20 -30.87
CA GLU A 62 2.68 6.58 -30.68
C GLU A 62 2.96 6.82 -29.18
N VAL A 63 4.15 7.35 -28.87
CA VAL A 63 4.48 7.75 -27.50
C VAL A 63 3.62 8.97 -27.18
N VAL A 64 2.50 8.75 -26.48
CA VAL A 64 1.64 9.84 -26.03
C VAL A 64 2.33 10.56 -24.88
N PRO A 65 2.68 11.85 -25.02
CA PRO A 65 3.33 12.59 -23.94
C PRO A 65 2.38 12.75 -22.74
N GLU A 66 2.92 12.66 -21.53
CA GLU A 66 2.15 12.95 -20.31
C GLU A 66 1.71 14.42 -20.29
N PRO A 67 0.41 14.71 -20.07
CA PRO A 67 -0.08 16.07 -19.96
C PRO A 67 0.57 16.87 -18.84
N ASP A 68 1.12 18.03 -19.20
CA ASP A 68 1.68 19.01 -18.27
C ASP A 68 0.54 19.70 -17.50
N ALA A 69 0.44 19.45 -16.19
CA ALA A 69 -0.52 20.11 -15.31
C ALA A 69 0.04 20.28 -13.89
N PRO A 70 -0.53 21.15 -13.04
CA PRO A 70 -0.07 21.35 -11.66
C PRO A 70 0.04 20.03 -10.88
N PRO A 71 0.96 19.92 -9.91
CA PRO A 71 1.10 18.71 -9.12
C PRO A 71 -0.17 18.43 -8.32
N VAL A 72 -0.52 17.16 -8.20
CA VAL A 72 -1.64 16.70 -7.37
C VAL A 72 -1.13 15.56 -6.52
N LEU A 73 -1.40 15.59 -5.23
CA LEU A 73 -1.06 14.50 -4.32
C LEU A 73 -2.35 13.77 -3.91
N THR A 74 -2.40 12.47 -4.17
CA THR A 74 -3.43 11.58 -3.68
C THR A 74 -2.83 10.63 -2.65
N ILE A 75 -3.44 10.59 -1.48
CA ILE A 75 -3.03 9.73 -0.37
C ILE A 75 -4.11 8.65 -0.20
N VAL A 76 -3.72 7.38 -0.14
CA VAL A 76 -4.63 6.27 0.22
C VAL A 76 -4.10 5.60 1.48
N ASN A 77 -4.93 5.36 2.48
CA ASN A 77 -4.51 4.58 3.65
C ASN A 77 -4.46 3.08 3.29
N GLY A 78 -3.26 2.50 3.22
CA GLY A 78 -3.05 1.06 3.07
C GLY A 78 -2.45 0.36 4.29
N VAL A 79 -2.43 1.01 5.45
CA VAL A 79 -1.95 0.44 6.72
C VAL A 79 -2.99 -0.56 7.19
N ASN A 80 -2.66 -1.85 7.08
CA ASN A 80 -3.67 -2.89 7.12
C ASN A 80 -4.15 -3.24 8.53
N ASP A 81 -3.43 -2.86 9.58
CA ASP A 81 -3.70 -3.26 10.95
C ASP A 81 -4.38 -2.19 11.82
N HIS A 82 -4.85 -1.09 11.22
CA HIS A 82 -5.57 -0.03 11.92
C HIS A 82 -6.73 0.50 11.08
N GLU A 83 -7.80 0.91 11.75
CA GLU A 83 -9.01 1.45 11.09
C GLU A 83 -8.78 2.81 10.43
N ALA A 84 -7.85 3.60 10.95
CA ALA A 84 -7.51 4.92 10.42
C ALA A 84 -6.08 5.30 10.76
N ILE A 85 -5.53 6.23 9.99
CA ILE A 85 -4.19 6.79 10.23
C ILE A 85 -4.19 8.32 10.16
N ARG A 86 -3.18 8.91 10.77
CA ARG A 86 -2.69 10.25 10.42
C ARG A 86 -1.25 10.13 9.92
N LEU A 87 -0.79 11.15 9.21
CA LEU A 87 0.51 11.22 8.58
C LEU A 87 1.24 12.46 9.06
N CYS A 88 2.51 12.29 9.34
CA CYS A 88 3.41 13.37 9.66
C CYS A 88 4.42 13.53 8.54
N PHE A 89 4.40 14.71 7.90
CA PHE A 89 5.29 15.11 6.84
C PHE A 89 6.39 15.99 7.43
N VAL A 90 7.31 15.39 8.18
CA VAL A 90 8.36 16.13 8.91
C VAL A 90 9.46 16.57 7.94
N PRO A 91 9.86 17.85 7.90
CA PRO A 91 10.96 18.28 7.07
C PRO A 91 12.26 17.55 7.42
N TYR A 92 13.06 17.21 6.42
CA TYR A 92 14.28 16.42 6.55
C TYR A 92 15.48 17.14 5.92
N PRO A 93 16.65 17.18 6.58
CA PRO A 93 17.00 16.52 7.84
C PRO A 93 16.71 17.33 9.11
N ASP A 94 16.29 18.59 8.97
CA ASP A 94 16.27 19.56 10.06
C ASP A 94 15.11 19.36 11.06
N GLY A 95 14.14 18.51 10.72
CA GLY A 95 12.96 18.28 11.53
C GLY A 95 11.95 19.42 11.38
N GLY A 96 11.02 19.49 12.34
CA GLY A 96 9.95 20.48 12.35
C GLY A 96 8.71 19.93 13.01
N ASP A 97 7.76 20.80 13.33
CA ASP A 97 6.53 20.42 14.02
C ASP A 97 5.27 20.72 13.18
N PRO A 98 5.14 20.17 11.95
CA PRO A 98 3.92 20.32 11.19
C PRO A 98 2.74 19.65 11.91
N ALA A 99 1.52 20.09 11.63
CA ALA A 99 0.34 19.41 12.13
C ALA A 99 0.16 18.05 11.39
N PRO A 100 -0.23 16.96 12.09
CA PRO A 100 -0.51 15.71 11.42
C PRO A 100 -1.72 15.80 10.47
N TYR A 101 -1.66 15.09 9.36
CA TYR A 101 -2.68 15.06 8.30
C TYR A 101 -3.45 13.73 8.26
N PRO A 102 -4.79 13.70 8.08
CA PRO A 102 -5.66 14.86 8.06
C PRO A 102 -5.72 15.55 9.43
N ALA A 103 -6.17 16.80 9.45
CA ALA A 103 -6.36 17.56 10.68
C ALA A 103 -7.50 16.98 11.55
N ASP A 104 -8.44 16.26 10.93
CA ASP A 104 -9.51 15.56 11.63
C ASP A 104 -8.92 14.44 12.53
N PRO A 105 -9.21 14.43 13.85
CA PRO A 105 -8.74 13.38 14.76
C PRO A 105 -9.30 11.99 14.43
N ALA A 106 -10.33 11.86 13.60
CA ALA A 106 -10.78 10.56 13.07
C ALA A 106 -9.75 9.92 12.13
N GLY A 107 -8.83 10.71 11.56
CA GLY A 107 -7.83 10.23 10.61
C GLY A 107 -8.40 9.89 9.23
N LEU A 108 -7.53 9.34 8.37
CA LEU A 108 -7.88 8.77 7.08
C LEU A 108 -8.20 7.29 7.27
N ALA A 109 -9.47 6.91 7.12
CA ALA A 109 -9.93 5.52 7.30
C ALA A 109 -9.21 4.54 6.35
N PHE A 110 -9.14 3.26 6.73
CA PHE A 110 -8.55 2.22 5.90
C PHE A 110 -9.17 2.21 4.50
N ALA A 111 -8.30 2.15 3.48
CA ALA A 111 -8.62 2.25 2.07
C ALA A 111 -9.31 3.56 1.62
N ALA A 112 -9.57 4.52 2.50
CA ALA A 112 -10.05 5.82 2.08
C ALA A 112 -8.95 6.59 1.34
N ALA A 113 -9.35 7.39 0.37
CA ALA A 113 -8.46 8.30 -0.34
C ALA A 113 -8.69 9.75 0.07
N ALA A 114 -7.62 10.54 0.06
CA ALA A 114 -7.69 11.98 0.14
C ALA A 114 -6.82 12.62 -0.94
N ARG A 115 -7.41 13.57 -1.65
CA ARG A 115 -6.71 14.35 -2.67
C ARG A 115 -6.38 15.72 -2.09
N VAL A 116 -5.11 16.11 -2.16
CA VAL A 116 -4.58 17.34 -1.58
C VAL A 116 -3.69 18.08 -2.57
N ASP A 117 -3.69 19.40 -2.42
CA ASP A 117 -2.65 20.23 -2.99
C ASP A 117 -1.37 20.04 -2.16
N PRO A 118 -0.26 19.53 -2.73
CA PRO A 118 0.97 19.34 -1.99
C PRO A 118 1.49 20.64 -1.36
N ALA A 119 1.26 21.81 -1.96
CA ALA A 119 1.72 23.09 -1.42
C ALA A 119 1.03 23.49 -0.11
N MET A 120 -0.14 22.90 0.19
CA MET A 120 -0.87 23.14 1.44
C MET A 120 -0.42 22.24 2.59
N LEU A 121 0.29 21.16 2.28
CA LEU A 121 0.61 20.11 3.23
C LEU A 121 2.11 20.00 3.51
N LEU A 122 2.95 20.32 2.53
CA LEU A 122 4.37 20.01 2.54
C LEU A 122 5.21 21.28 2.63
N PRO A 123 6.37 21.24 3.31
CA PRO A 123 7.34 22.32 3.24
C PRO A 123 7.81 22.50 1.79
N ALA A 124 7.99 23.75 1.37
CA ALA A 124 8.49 24.05 0.04
C ALA A 124 9.99 23.70 -0.04
N ASP A 125 10.40 23.08 -1.16
CA ASP A 125 11.81 22.81 -1.50
C ASP A 125 12.60 21.95 -0.51
N GLU A 126 11.92 21.26 0.42
CA GLU A 126 12.55 20.39 1.42
C GLU A 126 12.11 18.93 1.26
N ASP A 127 13.05 18.02 1.50
CA ASP A 127 12.74 16.59 1.59
C ASP A 127 11.88 16.35 2.84
N VAL A 128 11.06 15.30 2.81
CA VAL A 128 10.12 15.01 3.89
C VAL A 128 10.31 13.60 4.39
N TYR A 129 10.51 13.44 5.70
CA TYR A 129 10.40 12.14 6.36
C TYR A 129 8.93 11.89 6.73
N LEU A 130 8.32 10.93 6.04
CA LEU A 130 6.97 10.47 6.31
C LEU A 130 6.92 9.52 7.51
N TYR A 131 6.07 9.84 8.48
CA TYR A 131 5.67 8.96 9.57
C TYR A 131 4.18 8.64 9.48
N VAL A 132 3.82 7.41 9.83
CA VAL A 132 2.43 6.99 10.05
C VAL A 132 2.13 7.04 11.53
N ILE A 133 0.97 7.58 11.87
CA ILE A 133 0.41 7.61 13.22
C ILE A 133 -0.89 6.80 13.21
N ALA A 134 -1.01 5.85 14.12
CA ALA A 134 -2.17 4.95 14.21
C ALA A 134 -2.56 4.67 15.68
N GLY A 135 -3.56 3.82 15.90
CA GLY A 135 -4.11 3.51 17.22
C GLY A 135 -5.13 4.54 17.70
N ASP A 136 -5.01 5.01 18.94
CA ASP A 136 -5.95 5.96 19.55
C ASP A 136 -5.69 7.41 19.07
N LEU A 137 -6.11 7.70 17.84
CA LEU A 137 -5.90 8.99 17.18
C LEU A 137 -6.51 10.17 17.95
N THR A 138 -7.51 9.95 18.81
CA THR A 138 -8.12 11.03 19.61
C THR A 138 -7.13 11.65 20.60
N LYS A 139 -6.12 10.90 21.04
CA LYS A 139 -5.02 11.39 21.90
C LYS A 139 -3.97 12.21 21.16
N THR A 140 -4.03 12.26 19.83
CA THR A 140 -3.14 13.06 19.00
C THR A 140 -3.70 14.46 18.72
N LYS A 141 -4.86 14.79 19.30
CA LYS A 141 -5.47 16.10 19.18
C LYS A 141 -4.53 17.15 19.80
N ASP A 142 -4.34 18.26 19.07
CA ASP A 142 -3.51 19.40 19.47
C ASP A 142 -2.01 19.06 19.65
N LEU A 143 -1.57 17.87 19.22
CA LEU A 143 -0.16 17.50 19.16
C LEU A 143 0.39 17.70 17.75
N GLY A 144 1.55 18.34 17.65
CA GLY A 144 2.32 18.42 16.43
C GLY A 144 3.14 17.17 16.17
N CYS A 145 3.67 17.04 14.95
CA CYS A 145 4.46 15.90 14.52
C CYS A 145 5.75 15.69 15.32
N ALA A 146 6.48 16.75 15.70
CA ALA A 146 7.70 16.63 16.49
C ALA A 146 7.42 15.94 17.83
N THR A 147 6.36 16.37 18.52
CA THR A 147 5.94 15.74 19.79
C THR A 147 5.66 14.26 19.62
N LEU A 148 4.97 13.89 18.53
CA LEU A 148 4.61 12.50 18.26
C LEU A 148 5.82 11.64 17.88
N THR A 149 6.78 12.17 17.11
CA THR A 149 7.93 11.41 16.59
C THR A 149 9.14 11.36 17.54
N GLU A 150 9.25 12.28 18.50
CA GLU A 150 10.37 12.35 19.46
C GLU A 150 10.21 11.43 20.70
N GLY A 151 9.27 10.48 20.65
CA GLY A 151 9.05 9.51 21.72
C GLY A 151 8.13 9.98 22.86
N ASN A 152 7.52 11.17 22.74
CA ASN A 152 6.45 11.63 23.64
C ASN A 152 5.06 11.16 23.18
N THR A 153 5.01 10.02 22.50
CA THR A 153 3.80 9.42 21.95
C THR A 153 2.85 8.99 23.09
N PRO A 154 1.57 9.44 23.09
CA PRO A 154 0.60 9.00 24.08
C PRO A 154 0.39 7.48 24.10
N ALA A 155 0.07 6.92 25.26
CA ALA A 155 -0.22 5.49 25.38
C ALA A 155 -1.40 5.07 24.49
N GLY A 156 -1.20 4.02 23.69
CA GLY A 156 -2.17 3.53 22.71
C GLY A 156 -2.08 4.19 21.32
N VAL A 157 -1.17 5.15 21.14
CA VAL A 157 -0.80 5.67 19.82
C VAL A 157 0.47 4.95 19.34
N VAL A 158 0.50 4.59 18.08
CA VAL A 158 1.67 3.99 17.41
C VAL A 158 2.20 4.98 16.40
N VAL A 159 3.51 5.22 16.41
CA VAL A 159 4.20 6.07 15.42
C VAL A 159 5.27 5.24 14.73
N ALA A 160 5.19 5.17 13.42
CA ALA A 160 6.05 4.34 12.58
C ALA A 160 6.73 5.21 11.51
N PRO A 161 8.07 5.25 11.44
CA PRO A 161 8.76 5.87 10.31
C PRO A 161 8.52 5.04 9.05
N VAL A 162 8.39 5.70 7.90
CA VAL A 162 8.12 5.02 6.64
C VAL A 162 9.22 5.24 5.61
N ALA A 163 9.40 6.48 5.15
CA ALA A 163 10.38 6.81 4.11
C ALA A 163 10.68 8.31 4.07
N VAL A 164 11.85 8.65 3.53
CA VAL A 164 12.17 10.02 3.09
C VAL A 164 11.72 10.17 1.64
N ILE A 165 10.92 11.19 1.35
CA ILE A 165 10.41 11.52 0.03
C ILE A 165 11.09 12.81 -0.43
N PRO A 166 11.79 12.80 -1.58
CA PRO A 166 12.48 14.00 -2.06
C PRO A 166 11.50 15.12 -2.42
N ALA A 167 11.88 16.38 -2.18
CA ALA A 167 11.10 17.57 -2.57
C ALA A 167 10.69 17.54 -4.05
N SER A 168 11.61 17.08 -4.91
CA SER A 168 11.43 16.93 -6.36
C SER A 168 10.25 16.02 -6.75
N ALA A 169 9.80 15.12 -5.86
CA ALA A 169 8.62 14.29 -6.09
C ALA A 169 7.33 15.13 -6.13
N PHE A 170 7.25 16.16 -5.28
CA PHE A 170 6.05 16.95 -5.03
C PHE A 170 5.90 18.16 -5.96
N VAL A 171 7.02 18.70 -6.45
CA VAL A 171 7.00 19.82 -7.42
C VAL A 171 6.90 19.37 -8.88
N ALA A 172 7.10 18.08 -9.15
CA ALA A 172 6.98 17.55 -10.49
C ALA A 172 5.52 17.68 -10.99
N LYS A 173 5.33 18.09 -12.25
CA LYS A 173 4.04 18.27 -12.92
C LYS A 173 3.31 16.95 -13.23
N ARG A 174 3.09 16.14 -12.20
CA ARG A 174 2.49 14.80 -12.26
C ARG A 174 1.50 14.61 -11.12
N SER A 175 0.60 13.65 -11.29
CA SER A 175 -0.24 13.20 -10.20
C SER A 175 0.56 12.17 -9.41
N LEU A 176 0.79 12.42 -8.14
CA LEU A 176 1.54 11.56 -7.23
C LEU A 176 0.57 10.78 -6.36
N LEU A 177 0.74 9.46 -6.32
CA LEU A 177 0.05 8.57 -5.40
C LEU A 177 1.00 8.20 -4.25
N LEU A 178 0.58 8.47 -3.02
CA LEU A 178 1.21 7.96 -1.81
C LEU A 178 0.28 6.98 -1.10
N VAL A 179 0.77 5.77 -0.85
CA VAL A 179 0.06 4.75 -0.08
C VAL A 179 0.99 4.26 1.01
N PRO A 180 0.88 4.73 2.26
CA PRO A 180 1.46 4.00 3.39
C PRO A 180 0.87 2.58 3.42
N THR A 181 1.73 1.58 3.59
CA THR A 181 1.41 0.15 3.46
C THR A 181 1.97 -0.66 4.63
N GLY A 182 1.60 -1.93 4.68
CA GLY A 182 2.09 -2.87 5.68
C GLY A 182 1.32 -2.75 6.99
N CYS A 183 1.91 -3.27 8.07
CA CYS A 183 1.33 -3.19 9.40
C CYS A 183 2.30 -2.49 10.34
N VAL A 184 1.79 -1.53 11.13
CA VAL A 184 2.59 -0.75 12.08
C VAL A 184 2.72 -1.43 13.44
N GLY A 185 1.96 -2.50 13.67
CA GLY A 185 1.91 -3.27 14.90
C GLY A 185 1.12 -2.57 16.02
N GLY A 186 1.19 -3.16 17.19
CA GLY A 186 0.50 -2.68 18.39
C GLY A 186 0.29 -3.80 19.42
N PRO A 187 -0.03 -3.45 20.68
CA PRO A 187 -0.42 -4.44 21.67
C PRO A 187 -1.59 -5.30 21.17
N GLY A 188 -1.43 -6.62 21.16
CA GLY A 188 -2.46 -7.56 20.71
C GLY A 188 -2.47 -7.85 19.20
N HIS A 189 -1.54 -7.30 18.42
CA HIS A 189 -1.44 -7.55 16.97
C HIS A 189 -0.67 -8.84 16.67
N THR A 190 -1.10 -9.95 17.27
CA THR A 190 -0.55 -11.29 17.07
C THR A 190 -1.65 -12.23 16.61
N ASP A 191 -1.43 -12.96 15.50
CA ASP A 191 -2.39 -13.96 15.00
C ASP A 191 -1.66 -15.02 14.15
N PRO A 192 -2.11 -16.29 14.12
CA PRO A 192 -1.54 -17.30 13.22
C PRO A 192 -1.54 -16.91 11.73
N LEU A 193 -2.41 -16.00 11.28
CA LEU A 193 -2.52 -15.49 9.90
C LEU A 193 -1.88 -14.11 9.71
N GLU A 194 -1.11 -13.62 10.68
CA GLU A 194 -0.56 -12.26 10.63
C GLU A 194 0.36 -12.03 9.43
N ARG A 195 1.02 -13.07 8.90
CA ARG A 195 1.91 -12.94 7.74
C ARG A 195 1.14 -12.89 6.42
N GLU A 196 0.05 -13.63 6.32
CA GLU A 196 -0.88 -13.57 5.20
C GLU A 196 -1.66 -12.24 5.18
N ALA A 197 -1.83 -11.63 6.36
CA ALA A 197 -2.46 -10.32 6.53
C ALA A 197 -1.52 -9.13 6.31
N CYS A 198 -0.30 -9.18 6.86
CA CYS A 198 0.60 -8.03 6.91
C CYS A 198 1.83 -8.16 6.02
N GLY A 199 2.10 -9.36 5.50
CA GLY A 199 3.28 -9.67 4.70
C GLY A 199 4.27 -10.58 5.43
N PRO A 200 5.16 -11.26 4.69
CA PRO A 200 6.03 -12.31 5.24
C PRO A 200 7.06 -11.80 6.25
N THR A 201 7.35 -10.50 6.25
CA THR A 201 8.32 -9.84 7.14
C THR A 201 7.70 -9.35 8.45
N TYR A 202 6.36 -9.37 8.56
CA TYR A 202 5.68 -8.89 9.75
C TYR A 202 5.84 -9.85 10.93
N SER A 203 6.02 -9.25 12.11
CA SER A 203 5.65 -9.82 13.40
C SER A 203 5.30 -8.69 14.36
N ALA A 204 4.59 -8.98 15.45
CA ALA A 204 4.24 -7.97 16.45
C ALA A 204 5.45 -7.20 17.04
N ASN A 205 6.65 -7.80 17.06
CA ASN A 205 7.87 -7.16 17.54
C ASN A 205 8.72 -6.53 16.42
N ALA A 206 8.38 -6.80 15.16
CA ALA A 206 9.06 -6.28 13.98
C ALA A 206 7.98 -5.89 12.95
N PRO A 207 7.30 -4.74 13.18
CA PRO A 207 6.32 -4.24 12.22
C PRO A 207 7.01 -3.91 10.89
N ASN A 208 6.23 -3.84 9.82
CA ASN A 208 6.73 -3.68 8.46
C ASN A 208 6.05 -2.52 7.69
N PRO A 209 5.97 -1.31 8.28
CA PRO A 209 5.46 -0.15 7.55
C PRO A 209 6.28 0.07 6.28
N GLY A 210 5.60 0.41 5.19
CA GLY A 210 6.23 0.74 3.92
C GLY A 210 5.48 1.84 3.18
N LEU A 211 6.00 2.28 2.04
CA LEU A 211 5.38 3.30 1.20
C LEU A 211 5.39 2.84 -0.26
N LEU A 212 4.23 2.89 -0.90
CA LEU A 212 4.15 3.03 -2.35
C LEU A 212 4.10 4.53 -2.67
N ALA A 213 5.12 5.03 -3.35
CA ALA A 213 5.16 6.38 -3.89
C ALA A 213 5.37 6.31 -5.39
N ALA A 214 4.35 6.66 -6.17
CA ALA A 214 4.40 6.48 -7.62
C ALA A 214 3.66 7.60 -8.35
N ALA A 215 4.16 7.94 -9.54
CA ALA A 215 3.40 8.77 -10.46
C ALA A 215 2.17 8.00 -10.95
N MET A 216 1.09 8.71 -11.25
CA MET A 216 -0.05 8.22 -12.02
C MET A 216 -0.07 8.94 -13.37
N SER A 217 -0.43 8.21 -14.43
CA SER A 217 -0.55 8.75 -15.78
C SER A 217 -1.79 9.62 -15.89
N ARG A 218 -1.64 10.77 -16.55
CA ARG A 218 -2.71 11.72 -16.87
C ARG A 218 -3.20 11.56 -18.31
N VAL A 219 -2.62 10.63 -19.07
CA VAL A 219 -3.01 10.40 -20.46
C VAL A 219 -4.45 9.93 -20.50
N THR A 220 -5.32 10.72 -21.12
CA THR A 220 -6.72 10.39 -21.37
C THR A 220 -6.94 9.95 -22.82
N ALA A 221 -8.13 9.43 -23.13
CA ALA A 221 -8.59 9.22 -24.50
C ALA A 221 -10.07 9.58 -24.59
N GLU A 222 -10.43 10.40 -25.57
CA GLU A 222 -11.84 10.72 -25.82
C GLU A 222 -12.63 9.43 -26.10
N GLY A 223 -13.80 9.29 -25.49
CA GLY A 223 -14.67 8.12 -25.65
C GLY A 223 -14.20 6.85 -24.94
N HIS A 224 -13.10 6.90 -24.19
CA HIS A 224 -12.60 5.76 -23.41
C HIS A 224 -12.20 6.15 -21.99
N LEU A 225 -12.19 5.16 -21.10
CA LEU A 225 -11.58 5.27 -19.78
C LEU A 225 -10.07 5.04 -19.89
N SER A 226 -9.27 5.84 -19.20
CA SER A 226 -7.85 5.57 -18.98
C SER A 226 -7.64 4.90 -17.62
N LEU A 227 -7.25 3.64 -17.61
CA LEU A 227 -7.17 2.83 -16.39
C LEU A 227 -5.74 2.41 -16.07
N GLN A 228 -5.36 2.54 -14.81
CA GLN A 228 -4.16 1.94 -14.22
C GLN A 228 -4.53 1.16 -12.96
N ALA A 229 -3.60 0.38 -12.47
CA ALA A 229 -3.66 -0.27 -11.17
C ALA A 229 -2.35 -0.08 -10.41
N ALA A 230 -2.46 0.08 -9.09
CA ALA A 230 -1.38 0.21 -8.13
C ALA A 230 -1.49 -0.94 -7.11
N HIS A 231 -0.38 -1.62 -6.86
CA HIS A 231 -0.34 -2.75 -5.93
C HIS A 231 0.31 -2.35 -4.61
N ALA A 232 -0.51 -1.91 -3.65
CA ALA A 232 -0.07 -1.50 -2.31
C ALA A 232 -0.35 -2.55 -1.21
N ALA A 233 -0.94 -3.70 -1.54
CA ALA A 233 -1.14 -4.81 -0.61
C ALA A 233 0.12 -5.67 -0.47
N GLN A 234 1.01 -5.37 0.48
CA GLN A 234 2.29 -6.09 0.66
C GLN A 234 2.22 -7.64 0.70
N PRO A 235 1.24 -8.30 1.36
CA PRO A 235 1.16 -9.77 1.37
C PRO A 235 0.67 -10.38 0.05
N MET A 236 0.11 -9.58 -0.86
CA MET A 236 -0.40 -10.07 -2.12
C MET A 236 0.78 -10.41 -3.07
N PRO A 237 0.82 -11.62 -3.66
CA PRO A 237 1.79 -11.94 -4.70
C PRO A 237 1.50 -11.13 -5.96
N SER A 238 2.36 -11.21 -6.98
CA SER A 238 2.06 -10.58 -8.28
C SER A 238 0.69 -11.03 -8.83
N VAL A 239 -0.05 -10.10 -9.43
CA VAL A 239 -1.41 -10.36 -9.94
C VAL A 239 -1.65 -9.78 -11.33
N ASP A 240 -2.54 -10.40 -12.10
CA ASP A 240 -3.23 -9.72 -13.19
C ASP A 240 -4.46 -9.01 -12.62
N VAL A 241 -4.64 -7.74 -12.96
CA VAL A 241 -5.82 -6.94 -12.62
C VAL A 241 -6.73 -6.88 -13.84
N ARG A 242 -7.98 -7.28 -13.69
CA ARG A 242 -8.99 -7.24 -14.75
C ARG A 242 -10.25 -6.54 -14.28
N LEU A 243 -10.98 -5.95 -15.21
CA LEU A 243 -12.28 -5.35 -14.98
C LEU A 243 -13.35 -6.18 -15.70
N VAL A 244 -14.37 -6.63 -14.99
CA VAL A 244 -15.49 -7.38 -15.59
C VAL A 244 -16.69 -6.46 -15.73
N PRO A 245 -17.16 -6.20 -16.97
CA PRO A 245 -18.38 -5.45 -17.21
C PRO A 245 -19.58 -6.03 -16.46
N GLY A 246 -20.44 -5.17 -15.94
CA GLY A 246 -21.74 -5.52 -15.36
C GLY A 246 -22.80 -5.86 -16.42
N THR A 247 -22.41 -6.47 -17.53
CA THR A 247 -23.29 -6.93 -18.60
C THR A 247 -23.33 -8.45 -18.62
N GLU A 248 -24.46 -9.04 -19.02
CA GLU A 248 -24.57 -10.49 -19.11
C GLU A 248 -23.56 -11.04 -20.13
N GLY A 249 -22.69 -11.95 -19.70
CA GLY A 249 -21.61 -12.49 -20.54
C GLY A 249 -20.44 -11.54 -20.77
N GLY A 250 -20.33 -10.45 -20.02
CA GLY A 250 -19.21 -9.52 -20.08
C GLY A 250 -17.86 -10.22 -19.89
N MET A 251 -16.96 -10.09 -20.87
CA MET A 251 -15.64 -10.69 -20.80
C MET A 251 -14.69 -9.81 -19.97
N PRO A 252 -13.88 -10.39 -19.05
CA PRO A 252 -12.90 -9.65 -18.28
C PRO A 252 -11.89 -8.91 -19.18
N GLN A 253 -11.77 -7.60 -19.00
CA GLN A 253 -10.80 -6.74 -19.68
C GLN A 253 -9.53 -6.65 -18.84
N GLN A 254 -8.37 -7.00 -19.40
CA GLN A 254 -7.11 -6.97 -18.67
C GLN A 254 -6.57 -5.54 -18.59
N VAL A 255 -6.61 -4.95 -17.40
CA VAL A 255 -6.15 -3.58 -17.14
C VAL A 255 -4.65 -3.57 -16.90
N ALA A 256 -4.14 -4.41 -16.00
CA ALA A 256 -2.72 -4.47 -15.67
C ALA A 256 -2.23 -5.93 -15.58
N PRO A 257 -1.34 -6.39 -16.47
CA PRO A 257 -0.71 -7.70 -16.38
C PRO A 257 0.41 -7.72 -15.32
N SER A 258 0.57 -8.83 -14.61
CA SER A 258 1.75 -9.15 -13.79
C SER A 258 2.18 -8.01 -12.83
N LEU A 259 1.22 -7.31 -12.23
CA LEU A 259 1.47 -6.20 -11.32
C LEU A 259 2.09 -6.73 -10.02
N THR A 260 3.29 -6.26 -9.68
CA THR A 260 4.02 -6.63 -8.45
C THR A 260 3.78 -5.61 -7.33
N ALA A 261 3.99 -6.00 -6.08
CA ALA A 261 3.96 -5.07 -4.95
C ALA A 261 4.86 -3.84 -5.17
N GLY A 262 4.32 -2.65 -4.87
CA GLY A 262 4.98 -1.36 -5.09
C GLY A 262 4.86 -0.80 -6.51
N ALA A 263 4.36 -1.57 -7.48
CA ALA A 263 4.25 -1.12 -8.87
C ALA A 263 2.91 -0.40 -9.15
N VAL A 264 2.95 0.49 -10.14
CA VAL A 264 1.78 1.09 -10.80
C VAL A 264 1.90 0.85 -12.30
N GLY A 265 0.81 0.48 -12.95
CA GLY A 265 0.79 0.30 -14.40
C GLY A 265 -0.60 -0.01 -14.96
N PRO A 266 -0.74 -0.07 -16.29
CA PRO A 266 0.31 0.10 -17.29
C PRO A 266 0.68 1.58 -17.52
N PHE A 267 1.83 1.82 -18.12
CA PHE A 267 2.25 3.13 -18.64
C PHE A 267 2.60 2.97 -20.13
N PRO A 268 1.81 3.52 -21.08
CA PRO A 268 0.60 4.33 -20.88
C PRO A 268 -0.59 3.53 -20.29
N PRO A 269 -1.63 4.21 -19.77
CA PRO A 269 -2.80 3.57 -19.16
C PRO A 269 -3.57 2.73 -20.19
N PHE A 270 -4.31 1.74 -19.68
CA PHE A 270 -5.22 0.91 -20.46
C PHE A 270 -6.39 1.76 -20.93
N ARG A 271 -6.60 1.84 -22.25
CA ARG A 271 -7.56 2.76 -22.91
C ARG A 271 -8.51 2.06 -23.89
N GLN A 272 -8.74 0.76 -23.70
CA GLN A 272 -9.52 -0.04 -24.67
C GLN A 272 -11.00 -0.19 -24.29
N VAL A 273 -11.44 0.38 -23.16
CA VAL A 273 -12.83 0.24 -22.68
C VAL A 273 -13.48 1.60 -22.57
N ALA A 274 -14.66 1.72 -23.17
CA ALA A 274 -15.55 2.86 -22.97
C ALA A 274 -16.48 2.63 -21.79
N ARG A 275 -16.95 3.70 -21.18
CA ARG A 275 -17.80 3.65 -19.98
C ARG A 275 -19.11 2.92 -20.23
N PHE A 276 -19.71 3.07 -21.41
CA PHE A 276 -20.97 2.39 -21.75
C PHE A 276 -20.81 0.87 -21.87
N GLU A 277 -19.62 0.38 -22.23
CA GLU A 277 -19.34 -1.06 -22.39
C GLU A 277 -19.31 -1.79 -21.04
N LEU A 278 -19.04 -1.07 -19.95
CA LEU A 278 -19.08 -1.62 -18.59
C LEU A 278 -20.50 -1.91 -18.10
N GLY A 279 -21.54 -1.38 -18.75
CA GLY A 279 -22.92 -1.51 -18.29
C GLY A 279 -23.13 -0.90 -16.90
N SER A 280 -23.77 -1.67 -16.01
CA SER A 280 -24.04 -1.24 -14.63
C SER A 280 -22.77 -1.28 -13.78
N ILE A 281 -22.37 -0.13 -13.23
CA ILE A 281 -21.18 -0.03 -12.35
C ILE A 281 -21.40 -0.80 -11.05
N ALA A 282 -22.62 -0.87 -10.55
CA ALA A 282 -22.97 -1.68 -9.38
C ALA A 282 -22.80 -3.20 -9.60
N GLN A 283 -22.70 -3.64 -10.87
CA GLN A 283 -22.45 -5.04 -11.24
C GLN A 283 -21.04 -5.24 -11.82
N THR A 284 -20.28 -4.16 -12.00
CA THR A 284 -18.91 -4.23 -12.51
C THR A 284 -17.98 -4.62 -11.37
N GLU A 285 -17.08 -5.57 -11.61
CA GLU A 285 -16.14 -6.06 -10.60
C GLU A 285 -14.69 -5.83 -11.03
N ILE A 286 -13.85 -5.44 -10.06
CA ILE A 286 -12.40 -5.52 -10.17
C ILE A 286 -11.99 -6.94 -9.73
N LEU A 287 -11.31 -7.64 -10.62
CA LEU A 287 -10.86 -9.01 -10.39
C LEU A 287 -9.34 -9.07 -10.35
N THR A 288 -8.81 -9.98 -9.52
CA THR A 288 -7.41 -10.37 -9.57
C THR A 288 -7.24 -11.83 -9.97
N PHE A 289 -6.15 -12.13 -10.66
CA PHE A 289 -5.75 -13.48 -11.05
C PHE A 289 -4.28 -13.71 -10.76
N VAL A 290 -3.88 -14.97 -10.61
CA VAL A 290 -2.45 -15.33 -10.74
C VAL A 290 -2.02 -15.02 -12.18
N PRO A 291 -0.86 -14.37 -12.40
CA PRO A 291 -0.43 -13.96 -13.74
C PRO A 291 -0.49 -15.11 -14.76
N GLY A 292 -1.16 -14.86 -15.89
CA GLY A 292 -1.32 -15.83 -16.98
C GLY A 292 -2.29 -16.98 -16.69
N GLN A 293 -2.98 -16.96 -15.54
CA GLN A 293 -3.99 -17.96 -15.19
C GLN A 293 -5.42 -17.43 -15.40
N PHE A 294 -6.39 -18.34 -15.38
CA PHE A 294 -7.82 -18.04 -15.45
C PHE A 294 -8.54 -18.19 -14.09
N VAL A 295 -7.81 -18.60 -13.04
CA VAL A 295 -8.37 -18.76 -11.70
C VAL A 295 -8.38 -17.40 -11.01
N LYS A 296 -9.58 -16.91 -10.74
CA LYS A 296 -9.83 -15.69 -9.96
C LYS A 296 -9.31 -15.87 -8.53
N THR A 297 -8.51 -14.92 -8.04
CA THR A 297 -8.02 -14.88 -6.66
C THR A 297 -8.83 -13.93 -5.78
N SER A 298 -9.40 -12.86 -6.34
CA SER A 298 -10.32 -11.96 -5.63
C SER A 298 -11.33 -11.31 -6.58
N ALA A 299 -12.42 -10.79 -6.01
CA ALA A 299 -13.39 -9.93 -6.66
C ALA A 299 -13.74 -8.76 -5.73
N SER A 300 -13.91 -7.57 -6.28
CA SER A 300 -14.37 -6.40 -5.53
C SER A 300 -15.34 -5.58 -6.37
N PRO A 301 -16.51 -5.19 -5.84
CA PRO A 301 -17.43 -4.30 -6.54
C PRO A 301 -16.76 -2.95 -6.87
N LEU A 302 -16.90 -2.50 -8.12
CA LEU A 302 -16.32 -1.23 -8.58
C LEU A 302 -16.96 -0.02 -7.89
N ASP A 303 -18.27 -0.06 -7.63
CA ASP A 303 -18.99 1.01 -6.94
C ASP A 303 -18.49 1.22 -5.50
N ALA A 304 -18.21 0.15 -4.77
CA ALA A 304 -17.61 0.20 -3.45
C ALA A 304 -16.17 0.75 -3.50
N ALA A 305 -15.41 0.41 -4.55
CA ALA A 305 -14.06 0.94 -4.74
C ALA A 305 -14.06 2.43 -5.10
N LEU A 306 -15.03 2.90 -5.89
CA LEU A 306 -15.26 4.32 -6.17
C LEU A 306 -15.63 5.09 -4.89
N ALA A 307 -16.57 4.56 -4.10
CA ALA A 307 -17.01 5.21 -2.87
C ALA A 307 -15.85 5.41 -1.87
N ARG A 308 -14.94 4.42 -1.73
CA ARG A 308 -13.73 4.55 -0.91
C ARG A 308 -12.79 5.67 -1.40
N GLY A 309 -12.79 5.92 -2.71
CA GLY A 309 -12.05 7.02 -3.33
C GLY A 309 -12.72 8.40 -3.19
N GLY A 310 -13.90 8.47 -2.58
CA GLY A 310 -14.73 9.68 -2.59
C GLY A 310 -15.36 9.96 -3.95
N LEU A 311 -15.48 8.95 -4.82
CA LEU A 311 -16.05 9.05 -6.16
C LEU A 311 -17.43 8.39 -6.21
N THR A 312 -18.27 8.92 -7.10
CA THR A 312 -19.57 8.38 -7.46
C THR A 312 -19.51 7.70 -8.83
N GLN A 313 -20.59 7.00 -9.22
CA GLN A 313 -20.69 6.42 -10.56
C GLN A 313 -20.69 7.49 -11.68
N ALA A 314 -21.10 8.72 -11.37
CA ALA A 314 -21.11 9.84 -12.32
C ALA A 314 -19.70 10.39 -12.58
N ASP A 315 -18.79 10.24 -11.62
CA ASP A 315 -17.40 10.64 -11.78
C ASP A 315 -16.63 9.71 -12.72
N PHE A 316 -17.09 8.46 -12.86
CA PHE A 316 -16.46 7.42 -13.67
C PHE A 316 -16.98 7.49 -15.12
N GLU A 317 -16.46 8.45 -15.88
CA GLU A 317 -16.87 8.79 -17.25
C GLU A 317 -15.71 8.68 -18.26
N ASP A 318 -16.03 8.56 -19.55
CA ASP A 318 -15.04 8.56 -20.62
C ASP A 318 -14.24 9.87 -20.68
N GLY A 319 -13.01 9.81 -21.18
CA GLY A 319 -12.11 10.97 -21.22
C GLY A 319 -11.41 11.27 -19.88
N ARG A 320 -11.59 10.42 -18.86
CA ARG A 320 -10.96 10.53 -17.54
C ARG A 320 -9.94 9.44 -17.28
N ALA A 321 -9.03 9.71 -16.34
CA ALA A 321 -8.00 8.76 -15.93
C ALA A 321 -8.19 8.31 -14.49
N PHE A 322 -8.13 7.01 -14.24
CA PHE A 322 -8.32 6.41 -12.92
C PHE A 322 -7.22 5.39 -12.62
N THR A 323 -6.88 5.29 -11.33
CA THR A 323 -6.00 4.25 -10.81
C THR A 323 -6.76 3.42 -9.77
N PHE A 324 -6.76 2.11 -9.96
CA PHE A 324 -7.24 1.14 -8.98
C PHE A 324 -6.12 0.85 -7.98
N VAL A 325 -6.32 1.07 -6.69
CA VAL A 325 -5.30 0.88 -5.65
C VAL A 325 -5.70 -0.31 -4.78
N ALA A 326 -4.91 -1.38 -4.82
CA ALA A 326 -5.09 -2.55 -3.97
C ALA A 326 -4.39 -2.35 -2.62
N VAL A 327 -5.12 -2.51 -1.52
CA VAL A 327 -4.59 -2.46 -0.14
C VAL A 327 -5.16 -3.62 0.69
N GLY A 328 -4.47 -3.98 1.76
CA GLY A 328 -4.94 -4.98 2.71
C GLY A 328 -4.24 -6.34 2.65
N ALA A 329 -4.91 -7.37 3.17
CA ALA A 329 -4.40 -8.74 3.23
C ALA A 329 -4.26 -9.42 1.86
N GLN A 330 -3.67 -10.62 1.84
CA GLN A 330 -3.62 -11.46 0.64
C GLN A 330 -5.05 -11.82 0.14
N PRO A 331 -5.29 -11.96 -1.18
CA PRO A 331 -6.52 -12.51 -1.72
C PRO A 331 -7.00 -13.78 -1.00
N GLY A 332 -8.27 -13.83 -0.61
CA GLY A 332 -8.89 -14.96 0.07
C GLY A 332 -8.77 -14.95 1.60
N ILE A 333 -7.97 -14.05 2.17
CA ILE A 333 -7.90 -13.82 3.61
C ILE A 333 -9.01 -12.85 4.02
N ALA A 334 -9.92 -13.32 4.88
CA ALA A 334 -10.96 -12.48 5.45
C ALA A 334 -10.36 -11.45 6.43
N ALA A 335 -11.11 -10.39 6.73
CA ALA A 335 -10.75 -9.46 7.78
C ALA A 335 -10.63 -10.20 9.12
N GLY A 336 -9.60 -9.86 9.89
CA GLY A 336 -9.26 -10.53 11.15
C GLY A 336 -9.57 -9.68 12.36
N ALA A 337 -8.93 -10.02 13.47
CA ALA A 337 -9.08 -9.29 14.73
C ALA A 337 -8.53 -7.86 14.66
N PHE A 338 -7.46 -7.66 13.88
CA PHE A 338 -6.80 -6.37 13.75
C PHE A 338 -6.53 -5.95 12.29
N TRP A 339 -6.75 -6.83 11.30
CA TRP A 339 -6.43 -6.53 9.91
C TRP A 339 -7.64 -6.50 8.99
N HIS A 340 -7.49 -5.81 7.86
CA HIS A 340 -8.52 -5.75 6.82
C HIS A 340 -8.31 -6.77 5.70
N ALA A 341 -9.42 -7.21 5.11
CA ALA A 341 -9.39 -8.01 3.89
C ALA A 341 -8.87 -7.18 2.71
N LEU A 342 -8.37 -7.88 1.67
CA LEU A 342 -8.00 -7.23 0.40
C LEU A 342 -9.14 -6.34 -0.09
N THR A 343 -8.77 -5.10 -0.41
CA THR A 343 -9.69 -4.03 -0.72
C THR A 343 -9.14 -3.21 -1.88
N TRP A 344 -10.04 -2.75 -2.74
CA TRP A 344 -9.72 -1.82 -3.82
C TRP A 344 -10.32 -0.44 -3.56
N THR A 345 -9.55 0.58 -3.95
CA THR A 345 -9.95 1.99 -3.96
C THR A 345 -9.69 2.56 -5.35
N VAL A 346 -10.64 3.31 -5.91
CA VAL A 346 -10.44 4.00 -7.19
C VAL A 346 -10.14 5.46 -6.93
N VAL A 347 -9.05 5.97 -7.49
CA VAL A 347 -8.70 7.40 -7.43
C VAL A 347 -8.59 8.00 -8.82
N ARG A 348 -8.82 9.31 -8.95
CA ARG A 348 -8.54 10.03 -10.18
C ARG A 348 -7.03 10.18 -10.37
N SER A 349 -6.56 9.92 -11.58
CA SER A 349 -5.18 10.16 -12.00
C SER A 349 -5.02 11.52 -12.66
N ASP A 350 -6.08 12.09 -13.23
CA ASP A 350 -6.10 13.43 -13.82
C ASP A 350 -6.46 14.52 -12.79
N PRO A 351 -5.92 15.75 -12.95
CA PRO A 351 -6.31 16.90 -12.15
C PRO A 351 -7.78 17.28 -12.35
#